data_AF-A0A126T444-F1
#
_entry.id   AF-A0A126T444-F1
#
_cell.length_a   1.000
_cell.length_b   1.000
_cell.length_c   1.000
_cell.angle_alpha   90.00
_cell.angle_beta   90.00
_cell.angle_gamma   90.00
#
_symmetry.space_group_name_H-M   'P 1'
#
loop_
_entity.id
_entity.type
_entity.pdbx_description
1 polymer ?
#
loop_
_entity_poly.entity_id
_entity_poly.type
_entity_poly.pdbx_seq_one_letter_code
_entity_poly.pdbx_strand_id
1 'polypeptide(L)'
;MKEPDLESLEVISPLGSRLIKNKMSIVEFSRVTELNWDCLSGPEGHIENPDWLKIEDRIKALNALEHSCVFISANNGTSLTIGGNPKQGFIVFFSQDDKHSYVMAPVGSRAGTQNLVIGFQPGDYSCRILVSLATAIQVARTYFFKAERDECFEWTYDDQSIDIE
;
A
#
# COMPACT_ATOMS: atom_id res chain seq x y z
N MET A 1 -6.60 -53.81 40.09
CA MET A 1 -6.42 -52.52 39.40
C MET A 1 -6.20 -52.81 37.91
N LYS A 2 -7.27 -52.70 37.14
CA LYS A 2 -7.33 -52.56 35.67
C LYS A 2 -8.69 -51.92 35.40
N GLU A 3 -8.66 -50.80 34.70
CA GLU A 3 -9.75 -49.85 34.50
C GLU A 3 -10.92 -50.44 33.70
N PRO A 4 -12.15 -49.93 33.88
CA PRO A 4 -13.29 -50.33 33.07
C PRO A 4 -13.27 -49.68 31.67
N ASP A 5 -13.83 -50.43 30.73
CA ASP A 5 -14.22 -50.02 29.37
C ASP A 5 -15.09 -48.74 29.42
N LEU A 6 -14.67 -47.69 28.70
CA LEU A 6 -15.47 -46.49 28.50
C LEU A 6 -16.21 -46.62 27.16
N GLU A 7 -17.42 -47.15 27.28
CA GLU A 7 -18.46 -47.02 26.26
C GLU A 7 -18.66 -45.56 25.84
N SER A 8 -18.84 -45.40 24.54
CA SER A 8 -19.66 -44.39 23.87
C SER A 8 -20.49 -43.46 24.76
N LEU A 9 -20.11 -42.18 24.78
CA LEU A 9 -21.04 -41.09 25.05
C LEU A 9 -20.91 -40.05 23.94
N GLU A 10 -21.68 -40.27 22.87
CA GLU A 10 -22.03 -39.21 21.94
C GLU A 10 -22.83 -38.14 22.69
N VAL A 11 -22.22 -36.98 22.91
CA VAL A 11 -22.96 -35.80 23.35
C VAL A 11 -23.69 -35.23 22.12
N ILE A 12 -24.88 -35.74 21.88
CA ILE A 12 -25.81 -35.22 20.87
C ILE A 12 -26.38 -33.91 21.42
N SER A 13 -25.93 -32.77 20.88
CA SER A 13 -26.61 -31.49 21.11
C SER A 13 -27.94 -31.47 20.33
N PRO A 14 -29.08 -31.03 20.93
CA PRO A 14 -30.39 -31.11 20.28
C PRO A 14 -30.69 -30.00 19.28
N LEU A 15 -29.69 -29.21 18.87
CA LEU A 15 -29.80 -28.27 17.76
C LEU A 15 -28.62 -28.51 16.82
N GLY A 16 -28.93 -29.17 15.70
CA GLY A 16 -28.01 -29.45 14.62
C GLY A 16 -27.44 -28.16 14.04
N SER A 17 -26.24 -27.81 14.49
CA SER A 17 -25.26 -27.15 13.64
C SER A 17 -23.89 -27.69 14.02
N ARG A 18 -23.36 -28.56 13.14
CA ARG A 18 -21.93 -28.80 13.08
C ARG A 18 -21.29 -27.42 12.89
N LEU A 19 -20.75 -26.84 13.96
CA LEU A 19 -19.80 -25.75 13.85
C LEU A 19 -18.55 -26.36 13.21
N ILE A 20 -18.57 -26.49 11.88
CA ILE A 20 -17.34 -26.53 11.11
C ILE A 20 -16.69 -25.20 11.49
N LYS A 21 -15.62 -25.27 12.30
CA LYS A 21 -14.64 -24.20 12.42
C LYS A 21 -14.02 -24.08 11.03
N ASN A 22 -14.77 -23.50 10.12
CA ASN A 22 -14.30 -23.09 8.82
C ASN A 22 -13.41 -21.91 9.15
N LYS A 23 -12.15 -22.22 9.43
CA LYS A 23 -11.05 -21.29 9.34
C LYS A 23 -11.01 -20.94 7.85
N MET A 24 -11.95 -20.09 7.43
CA MET A 24 -12.00 -19.53 6.09
C MET A 24 -10.73 -18.71 5.98
N SER A 25 -9.66 -19.36 5.53
CA SER A 25 -8.63 -18.69 4.77
C SER A 25 -9.35 -18.13 3.55
N ILE A 26 -9.88 -16.92 3.67
CA ILE A 26 -9.94 -16.05 2.51
C ILE A 26 -8.46 -15.86 2.20
N VAL A 27 -7.94 -16.66 1.27
CA VAL A 27 -6.70 -16.33 0.60
C VAL A 27 -7.09 -15.08 -0.17
N GLU A 28 -6.89 -13.92 0.45
CA GLU A 28 -6.97 -12.66 -0.27
C GLU A 28 -5.82 -12.71 -1.28
N PHE A 29 -6.15 -13.08 -2.51
CA PHE A 29 -5.21 -13.10 -3.60
C PHE A 29 -4.82 -11.65 -3.89
N SER A 30 -3.64 -11.26 -3.40
CA SER A 30 -2.95 -10.07 -3.87
C SER A 30 -2.92 -10.04 -5.40
N ARG A 31 -3.09 -8.85 -5.97
CA ARG A 31 -2.82 -8.62 -7.41
C ARG A 31 -1.38 -8.18 -7.66
N VAL A 32 -0.68 -7.79 -6.60
CA VAL A 32 0.73 -7.37 -6.62
C VAL A 32 1.64 -8.59 -6.75
N THR A 33 2.53 -8.50 -7.71
CA THR A 33 3.54 -9.53 -8.01
C THR A 33 4.93 -9.14 -7.54
N GLU A 34 5.22 -7.84 -7.43
CA GLU A 34 6.55 -7.37 -7.10
C GLU A 34 6.50 -6.13 -6.22
N LEU A 35 7.46 -6.04 -5.30
CA LEU A 35 7.79 -4.86 -4.53
C LEU A 35 9.27 -4.56 -4.73
N ASN A 36 9.57 -3.40 -5.27
CA ASN A 36 10.92 -2.86 -5.42
C ASN A 36 11.06 -1.59 -4.55
N TRP A 37 12.26 -1.30 -4.07
CA TRP A 37 12.54 -0.05 -3.37
C TRP A 37 13.99 0.36 -3.48
N ASP A 38 14.19 1.66 -3.40
CA ASP A 38 15.53 2.25 -3.49
C ASP A 38 16.21 2.30 -2.12
N CYS A 39 17.53 2.17 -2.11
CA CYS A 39 18.36 2.32 -0.91
C CYS A 39 19.68 3.02 -1.27
N LEU A 40 19.97 4.21 -0.73
CA LEU A 40 21.26 4.90 -1.00
C LEU A 40 22.45 4.13 -0.42
N SER A 41 22.27 3.55 0.75
CA SER A 41 23.35 2.95 1.54
C SER A 41 23.55 1.46 1.28
N GLY A 42 22.83 0.88 0.32
CA GLY A 42 22.83 -0.55 0.07
C GLY A 42 22.29 -0.91 -1.32
N PRO A 43 22.15 -2.21 -1.63
CA PRO A 43 21.49 -2.61 -2.85
C PRO A 43 20.01 -2.20 -2.80
N GLU A 44 19.47 -1.82 -3.96
CA GLU A 44 18.03 -1.81 -4.19
C GLU A 44 17.44 -3.15 -3.73
N GLY A 45 16.25 -3.09 -3.17
CA GLY A 45 15.59 -4.29 -2.67
C GLY A 45 14.45 -4.73 -3.56
N HIS A 46 14.29 -6.05 -3.63
CA HIS A 46 13.27 -6.69 -4.45
C HIS A 46 12.64 -7.84 -3.67
N ILE A 47 11.31 -7.92 -3.70
CA ILE A 47 10.52 -9.03 -3.17
C ILE A 47 9.48 -9.44 -4.21
N GLU A 48 9.53 -10.70 -4.62
CA GLU A 48 8.45 -11.33 -5.38
C GLU A 48 7.30 -11.73 -4.45
N ASN A 49 6.07 -11.54 -4.95
CA ASN A 49 4.81 -11.87 -4.27
C ASN A 49 4.79 -11.37 -2.81
N PRO A 50 5.02 -10.07 -2.56
CA PRO A 50 5.05 -9.51 -1.21
C PRO A 50 3.68 -9.69 -0.53
N ASP A 51 3.69 -9.94 0.77
CA ASP A 51 2.50 -9.79 1.59
C ASP A 51 2.29 -8.31 1.96
N TRP A 52 1.09 -7.98 2.44
CA TRP A 52 0.73 -6.61 2.81
C TRP A 52 1.68 -6.02 3.86
N LEU A 53 2.09 -6.81 4.86
CA LEU A 53 2.91 -6.30 5.96
C LEU A 53 4.27 -5.81 5.44
N LYS A 54 4.89 -6.54 4.51
CA LYS A 54 6.14 -6.12 3.88
C LYS A 54 5.99 -4.81 3.10
N ILE A 55 4.89 -4.64 2.37
CA ILE A 55 4.61 -3.40 1.63
C ILE A 55 4.45 -2.24 2.61
N GLU A 56 3.62 -2.42 3.64
CA GLU A 56 3.33 -1.40 4.64
C GLU A 56 4.60 -0.98 5.39
N ASP A 57 5.43 -1.94 5.80
CA ASP A 57 6.71 -1.69 6.47
C ASP A 57 7.66 -0.90 5.58
N ARG A 58 7.72 -1.18 4.27
CA ARG A 58 8.57 -0.44 3.34
C ARG A 58 8.09 0.99 3.12
N ILE A 59 6.78 1.22 3.01
CA ILE A 59 6.22 2.57 2.93
C ILE A 59 6.55 3.36 4.21
N LYS A 60 6.40 2.74 5.39
CA LYS A 60 6.73 3.38 6.67
C LYS A 60 8.21 3.68 6.85
N ALA A 61 9.09 2.92 6.19
CA ALA A 61 10.54 3.10 6.24
C ALA A 61 11.07 4.22 5.33
N LEU A 62 10.21 4.82 4.49
CA LEU A 62 10.59 5.94 3.62
C LEU A 62 10.99 7.17 4.44
N ASN A 63 12.15 7.72 4.12
CA ASN A 63 12.73 8.86 4.82
C ASN A 63 13.39 9.89 3.89
N ALA A 64 13.27 9.72 2.57
CA ALA A 64 13.86 10.55 1.50
C ALA A 64 15.40 10.64 1.46
N LEU A 65 16.09 10.14 2.48
CA LEU A 65 17.55 10.08 2.54
C LEU A 65 18.00 8.71 2.08
N GLU A 66 17.83 7.69 2.92
CA GLU A 66 18.27 6.32 2.64
C GLU A 66 17.24 5.59 1.78
N HIS A 67 15.95 5.73 2.09
CA HIS A 67 14.84 5.12 1.35
C HIS A 67 13.95 6.23 0.80
N SER A 68 13.98 6.42 -0.51
CA SER A 68 13.31 7.54 -1.17
C SER A 68 12.00 7.13 -1.88
N CYS A 69 11.93 5.89 -2.38
CA CYS A 69 10.78 5.38 -3.13
C CYS A 69 10.55 3.88 -2.90
N VAL A 70 9.27 3.49 -3.03
CA VAL A 70 8.83 2.10 -3.24
C VAL A 70 8.03 2.03 -4.55
N PHE A 71 8.18 0.92 -5.26
CA PHE A 71 7.49 0.61 -6.50
C PHE A 71 6.77 -0.73 -6.35
N ILE A 72 5.46 -0.71 -6.55
CA ILE A 72 4.60 -1.87 -6.36
C ILE A 72 4.00 -2.22 -7.71
N SER A 73 4.33 -3.39 -8.26
CA SER A 73 3.88 -3.81 -9.59
C SER A 73 2.86 -4.94 -9.48
N ALA A 74 1.85 -4.91 -10.34
CA ALA A 74 0.83 -5.96 -10.42
C ALA A 74 0.87 -6.71 -11.75
N ASN A 75 0.25 -7.89 -11.78
CA ASN A 75 0.23 -8.75 -12.97
C ASN A 75 -0.57 -8.20 -14.16
N ASN A 76 -1.34 -7.13 -13.96
CA ASN A 76 -2.10 -6.45 -15.01
C ASN A 76 -1.30 -5.36 -15.73
N GLY A 77 0.00 -5.24 -15.46
CA GLY A 77 0.88 -4.24 -16.07
C GLY A 77 0.74 -2.83 -15.49
N THR A 78 -0.03 -2.66 -14.41
CA THR A 78 -0.09 -1.40 -13.66
C THR A 78 1.01 -1.36 -12.60
N SER A 79 1.33 -0.17 -12.12
CA SER A 79 2.17 0.02 -10.94
C SER A 79 1.69 1.15 -10.06
N LEU A 80 2.06 1.10 -8.78
CA LEU A 80 1.91 2.19 -7.82
C LEU A 80 3.30 2.56 -7.29
N THR A 81 3.64 3.83 -7.39
CA THR A 81 4.89 4.38 -6.85
C THR A 81 4.57 5.29 -5.69
N ILE A 82 5.33 5.16 -4.61
CA ILE A 82 5.23 6.01 -3.42
C ILE A 82 6.61 6.49 -3.06
N GLY A 83 6.78 7.81 -2.95
CA GLY A 83 8.03 8.42 -2.52
C GLY A 83 7.81 9.64 -1.65
N GLY A 84 8.85 10.04 -0.91
CA GLY A 84 8.79 11.16 0.03
C GLY A 84 9.11 10.74 1.47
N ASN A 85 8.59 11.48 2.44
CA ASN A 85 8.87 11.24 3.86
C ASN A 85 7.80 11.83 4.79
N PRO A 86 7.73 11.39 6.07
CA PRO A 86 6.72 11.87 7.01
C PRO A 86 6.75 13.37 7.32
N LYS A 87 7.88 14.06 7.11
CA LYS A 87 8.03 15.49 7.44
C LYS A 87 7.48 16.39 6.34
N GLN A 88 7.65 15.99 5.08
CA GLN A 88 7.33 16.83 3.91
C GLN A 88 6.15 16.29 3.10
N GLY A 89 5.68 15.08 3.40
CA GLY A 89 4.60 14.41 2.69
C GLY A 89 5.09 13.37 1.69
N PHE A 90 4.13 12.71 1.06
CA PHE A 90 4.36 11.64 0.10
C PHE A 90 3.72 11.97 -1.24
N ILE A 91 4.42 11.67 -2.33
CA ILE A 91 3.79 11.56 -3.64
C ILE A 91 3.38 10.11 -3.84
N VAL A 92 2.16 9.92 -4.30
CA VAL A 92 1.60 8.61 -4.65
C VAL A 92 1.07 8.72 -6.07
N PHE A 93 1.62 7.93 -6.99
CA PHE A 93 1.11 7.89 -8.36
C PHE A 93 0.92 6.48 -8.87
N PHE A 94 -0.18 6.32 -9.59
CA PHE A 94 -0.55 5.10 -10.29
C PHE A 94 -0.16 5.24 -11.76
N SER A 95 0.48 4.21 -12.30
CA SER A 95 0.92 4.16 -13.70
C SER A 95 0.18 3.07 -14.47
N GLN A 96 -0.34 3.45 -15.65
CA GLN A 96 -0.97 2.55 -16.60
C GLN A 96 -0.82 3.12 -18.02
N ASP A 97 -0.38 2.30 -18.97
CA ASP A 97 -0.21 2.69 -20.38
C ASP A 97 0.57 4.01 -20.56
N ASP A 98 1.74 4.11 -19.92
CA ASP A 98 2.62 5.30 -19.91
C ASP A 98 2.00 6.58 -19.35
N LYS A 99 0.84 6.50 -18.69
CA LYS A 99 0.19 7.63 -18.02
C LYS A 99 0.36 7.50 -16.52
N HIS A 100 0.69 8.63 -15.88
CA HIS A 100 0.76 8.75 -14.43
C HIS A 100 -0.42 9.57 -13.93
N SER A 101 -1.08 9.09 -12.89
CA SER A 101 -2.06 9.86 -12.15
C SER A 101 -1.68 9.90 -10.69
N TYR A 102 -1.78 11.08 -10.09
CA TYR A 102 -1.33 11.40 -8.74
C TYR A 102 -2.52 11.51 -7.81
N VAL A 103 -2.39 10.96 -6.60
CA VAL A 103 -3.38 11.18 -5.54
C VAL A 103 -3.31 12.63 -5.10
N MET A 104 -4.46 13.30 -5.05
CA MET A 104 -4.54 14.69 -4.62
C MET A 104 -4.61 14.80 -3.09
N ALA A 105 -3.88 15.77 -2.54
CA ALA A 105 -3.99 16.18 -1.15
C ALA A 105 -5.40 16.71 -0.83
N PRO A 106 -5.81 16.77 0.45
CA PRO A 106 -7.04 17.47 0.83
C PRO A 106 -7.02 18.94 0.40
N VAL A 107 -8.16 19.50 -0.02
CA VAL A 107 -8.28 20.87 -0.58
C VAL A 107 -7.55 21.93 0.26
N GLY A 108 -7.67 21.87 1.59
CA GLY A 108 -7.02 22.83 2.50
C GLY A 108 -5.50 22.67 2.66
N SER A 109 -4.85 21.79 1.90
CA SER A 109 -3.41 21.50 1.99
C SER A 109 -2.70 21.58 0.63
N ARG A 110 -3.35 22.14 -0.40
CA ARG A 110 -2.86 22.13 -1.79
C ARG A 110 -2.02 23.35 -2.18
N ALA A 111 -2.00 24.39 -1.35
CA ALA A 111 -1.35 25.64 -1.69
C ALA A 111 0.17 25.57 -1.58
N GLY A 112 0.85 26.20 -2.54
CA GLY A 112 2.31 26.32 -2.60
C GLY A 112 3.05 25.08 -3.09
N THR A 113 4.35 25.08 -2.85
CA THR A 113 5.26 23.98 -3.20
C THR A 113 6.10 23.58 -1.99
N GLN A 114 6.63 22.36 -2.04
CA GLN A 114 7.54 21.81 -1.04
C GLN A 114 8.74 21.21 -1.73
N ASN A 115 9.94 21.63 -1.31
CA ASN A 115 11.17 21.01 -1.76
C ASN A 115 11.31 19.61 -1.15
N LEU A 116 11.48 18.58 -1.98
CA LEU A 116 11.58 17.17 -1.59
C LEU A 116 12.62 16.45 -2.46
N VAL A 117 13.08 15.29 -1.97
CA VAL A 117 13.86 14.33 -2.76
C VAL A 117 13.03 13.06 -2.93
N ILE A 118 12.76 12.69 -4.18
CA ILE A 118 11.95 11.51 -4.54
C ILE A 118 12.73 10.74 -5.60
N GLY A 119 13.00 9.45 -5.37
CA GLY A 119 13.82 8.64 -6.28
C GLY A 119 15.21 9.26 -6.54
N PHE A 120 15.80 9.87 -5.50
CA PHE A 120 17.06 10.63 -5.56
C PHE A 120 17.05 11.87 -6.45
N GLN A 121 15.88 12.33 -6.87
CA GLN A 121 15.71 13.56 -7.62
C GLN A 121 15.21 14.66 -6.68
N PRO A 122 16.05 15.67 -6.36
CA PRO A 122 15.58 16.86 -5.67
C PRO A 122 14.68 17.69 -6.60
N GLY A 123 13.59 18.21 -6.06
CA GLY A 123 12.66 19.05 -6.81
C GLY A 123 11.69 19.82 -5.91
N ASP A 124 11.08 20.86 -6.46
CA ASP A 124 9.96 21.55 -5.84
C ASP A 124 8.67 20.92 -6.35
N TYR A 125 7.92 20.29 -5.46
CA TYR A 125 6.69 19.59 -5.80
C TYR A 125 5.48 20.37 -5.32
N SER A 126 4.41 20.40 -6.12
CA SER A 126 3.15 21.03 -5.72
C SER A 126 2.59 20.36 -4.47
N CYS A 127 2.21 21.15 -3.46
CA CYS A 127 1.50 20.65 -2.28
C CYS A 127 0.19 19.95 -2.65
N ARG A 128 -0.37 20.24 -3.84
CA ARG A 128 -1.55 19.57 -4.40
C ARG A 128 -1.44 18.06 -4.50
N ILE A 129 -0.24 17.51 -4.67
CA ILE A 129 0.02 16.06 -4.81
C ILE A 129 0.80 15.46 -3.63
N LEU A 130 0.93 16.21 -2.53
CA LEU A 130 1.62 15.75 -1.32
C LEU A 130 0.61 15.30 -0.28
N VAL A 131 0.54 13.98 -0.09
CA VAL A 131 -0.40 13.34 0.80
C VAL A 131 0.26 12.88 2.11
N SER A 132 -0.57 12.59 3.10
CA SER A 132 -0.11 12.03 4.38
C SER A 132 0.33 10.57 4.23
N LEU A 133 1.13 10.09 5.19
CA LEU A 133 1.48 8.66 5.28
C LEU A 133 0.23 7.76 5.35
N ALA A 134 -0.81 8.19 6.09
CA ALA A 134 -2.05 7.43 6.21
C ALA A 134 -2.77 7.29 4.86
N THR A 135 -2.80 8.37 4.07
CA THR A 135 -3.32 8.36 2.71
C THR A 135 -2.51 7.43 1.81
N ALA A 136 -1.18 7.52 1.85
CA ALA A 136 -0.30 6.66 1.07
C ALA A 136 -0.50 5.18 1.38
N ILE A 137 -0.59 4.81 2.67
CA ILE A 137 -0.85 3.43 3.11
C ILE A 137 -2.24 2.98 2.65
N GLN A 138 -3.27 3.81 2.78
CA GLN A 138 -4.63 3.45 2.36
C GLN A 138 -4.71 3.19 0.86
N VAL A 139 -4.12 4.07 0.04
CA VAL A 139 -4.09 3.90 -1.42
C VAL A 139 -3.29 2.65 -1.80
N ALA A 140 -2.12 2.41 -1.17
CA ALA A 140 -1.32 1.20 -1.37
C ALA A 140 -2.11 -0.07 -1.02
N ARG A 141 -2.92 -0.03 0.04
CA ARG A 141 -3.74 -1.15 0.46
C ARG A 141 -4.82 -1.48 -0.55
N THR A 142 -5.52 -0.48 -1.06
CA THR A 142 -6.49 -0.67 -2.13
C THR A 142 -5.82 -1.24 -3.38
N TYR A 143 -4.65 -0.71 -3.75
CA TYR A 143 -3.86 -1.21 -4.87
C TYR A 143 -3.39 -2.67 -4.67
N PHE A 144 -2.98 -3.05 -3.47
CA PHE A 144 -2.57 -4.42 -3.15
C PHE A 144 -3.65 -5.45 -3.48
N PHE A 145 -4.90 -5.16 -3.15
CA PHE A 145 -6.04 -6.06 -3.38
C PHE A 145 -6.62 -5.95 -4.79
N LYS A 146 -6.62 -4.76 -5.39
CA LYS A 146 -7.36 -4.50 -6.64
C LYS A 146 -6.47 -4.31 -7.87
N ALA A 147 -5.22 -3.89 -7.69
CA ALA A 147 -4.34 -3.36 -8.74
C ALA A 147 -5.00 -2.25 -9.56
N GLU A 148 -5.75 -1.39 -8.88
CA GLU A 148 -6.54 -0.29 -9.43
C GLU A 148 -6.38 0.96 -8.55
N ARG A 149 -6.75 2.12 -9.09
CA ARG A 149 -6.84 3.36 -8.31
C ARG A 149 -7.93 3.26 -7.26
N ASP A 150 -7.67 3.84 -6.10
CA ASP A 150 -8.69 3.97 -5.06
C ASP A 150 -9.64 5.12 -5.40
N GLU A 151 -10.89 4.77 -5.71
CA GLU A 151 -11.98 5.70 -6.06
C GLU A 151 -12.41 6.60 -4.90
N CYS A 152 -12.00 6.30 -3.66
CA CYS A 152 -12.25 7.17 -2.52
C CYS A 152 -11.39 8.44 -2.52
N PHE A 153 -10.38 8.51 -3.39
CA PHE A 153 -9.48 9.65 -3.51
C PHE A 153 -9.66 10.35 -4.87
N GLU A 154 -9.39 11.65 -4.87
CA GLU A 154 -9.30 12.44 -6.09
C GLU A 154 -7.92 12.22 -6.73
N TRP A 155 -7.89 12.07 -8.05
CA TRP A 155 -6.67 11.85 -8.83
C TRP A 155 -6.51 12.93 -9.89
N THR A 156 -5.28 13.36 -10.15
CA THR A 156 -4.92 14.34 -11.19
C THR A 156 -3.86 13.78 -12.12
N TYR A 157 -3.85 14.21 -13.39
CA TYR A 157 -2.73 14.00 -14.32
C TYR A 157 -1.73 15.17 -14.30
N ASP A 158 -2.07 16.24 -13.59
CA ASP A 158 -1.30 17.46 -13.47
C ASP A 158 -0.62 17.51 -12.09
N ASP A 159 0.71 17.43 -12.09
CA ASP A 159 1.60 17.49 -10.93
C ASP A 159 2.26 18.87 -10.73
N GLN A 160 2.04 19.82 -11.64
CA GLN A 160 2.73 21.11 -11.65
C GLN A 160 1.87 22.25 -11.13
N SER A 161 0.55 22.20 -11.32
CA SER A 161 -0.30 23.31 -10.88
C SER A 161 -0.34 23.47 -9.37
N ILE A 162 -0.46 24.72 -8.95
CA ILE A 162 -0.50 25.15 -7.56
C ILE A 162 -1.86 25.80 -7.31
N ASP A 163 -2.55 25.35 -6.26
CA ASP A 163 -3.79 26.00 -5.84
C ASP A 163 -3.46 27.35 -5.17
N ILE A 164 -4.22 28.38 -5.50
CA ILE A 164 -4.07 29.72 -4.91
C ILE A 164 -4.94 29.76 -3.64
N GLU A 165 -4.36 30.25 -2.53
CA GLU A 165 -5.08 30.46 -1.26
C GLU A 165 -6.27 31.42 -1.39
#